data_AF-A0A7R9R450-F1
#
_entry.id   AF-A0A7R9R450-F1
#
_cell.length_a   1.000
_cell.length_b   1.000
_cell.length_c   1.000
_cell.angle_alpha   90.00
_cell.angle_beta   90.00
_cell.angle_gamma   90.00
#
_symmetry.space_group_name_H-M   'P 1'
#
loop_
_entity.id
_entity.type
_entity.pdbx_description
1 polymer ?
#
loop_
_entity_poly.entity_id
_entity_poly.type
_entity_poly.pdbx_seq_one_letter_code
_entity_poly.pdbx_strand_id
1 'polypeptide(L)' 'MHVGFGYSNRSEKDAFSKAIKMLQDIGVKINFISLDKYYSTKKTLKLFDKETAVYLSFQRKIYPE' A
#
# COMPACT_ATOMS: atom_id res chain seq x y z
N MET A 1 -0.47 9.53 12.43
CA MET A 1 -0.19 8.33 13.25
C MET A 1 -0.07 7.15 12.29
N HIS A 2 1.02 6.39 12.31
CA HIS A 2 1.25 5.27 11.38
C HIS A 2 1.14 3.94 12.14
N VAL A 3 0.44 2.97 11.56
CA VAL A 3 0.19 1.63 12.18
C VAL A 3 1.19 0.58 11.66
N GLY A 4 1.87 0.85 10.54
CA GLY A 4 2.93 0.02 10.01
C GLY A 4 3.80 0.80 9.02
N PHE A 5 5.06 0.39 8.87
CA PHE A 5 5.98 0.96 7.89
C PHE A 5 6.90 -0.13 7.36
N GLY A 6 7.51 0.11 6.19
CA GLY A 6 8.48 -0.80 5.60
C GLY A 6 9.66 -0.01 5.03
N TYR A 7 10.85 -0.58 5.18
CA TYR A 7 12.09 0.01 4.68
C TYR A 7 12.88 -1.03 3.88
N SER A 8 13.52 -0.56 2.82
CA SER A 8 14.40 -1.37 1.98
C SER A 8 15.43 -0.52 1.27
N ASN A 9 16.68 -0.97 1.31
CA ASN A 9 17.75 -0.46 0.46
C ASN A 9 17.78 -1.11 -0.93
N ARG A 10 16.88 -2.07 -1.19
CA ARG A 10 16.84 -2.82 -2.45
C ARG A 10 15.83 -2.23 -3.43
N SER A 11 14.60 -2.04 -2.99
CA SER A 11 13.54 -1.45 -3.82
C SER A 11 12.36 -1.00 -2.99
N GLU A 12 11.61 -0.03 -3.50
CA GLU A 12 10.35 0.43 -2.94
C GLU A 12 9.34 -0.71 -2.78
N LYS A 13 9.30 -1.66 -3.74
CA LYS A 13 8.41 -2.82 -3.69
C LYS A 13 8.71 -3.77 -2.53
N ASP A 14 9.99 -3.93 -2.18
CA ASP A 14 10.39 -4.71 -1.01
C ASP A 14 9.99 -3.99 0.28
N ALA A 15 10.15 -2.67 0.33
CA ALA A 15 9.65 -1.85 1.45
C ALA A 15 8.12 -1.98 1.60
N PHE A 16 7.36 -1.86 0.52
CA PHE A 16 5.91 -2.08 0.50
C PHE A 16 5.54 -3.47 1.03
N SER A 17 6.22 -4.51 0.55
CA SER A 17 5.93 -5.90 0.95
C SER A 17 6.17 -6.11 2.46
N LYS A 18 7.21 -5.50 3.02
CA LYS A 18 7.48 -5.53 4.47
C LYS A 18 6.42 -4.77 5.28
N ALA A 19 5.95 -3.63 4.79
CA ALA A 19 4.89 -2.87 5.44
C ALA A 19 3.58 -3.67 5.50
N ILE A 20 3.17 -4.29 4.38
CA ILE A 20 1.98 -5.15 4.33
C ILE A 20 2.12 -6.35 5.26
N LYS A 21 3.29 -7.00 5.26
CA LYS A 21 3.55 -8.13 6.17
C LYS A 21 3.44 -7.70 7.64
N MET A 22 3.99 -6.55 8.00
CA MET A 22 3.88 -6.02 9.37
C MET A 22 2.41 -5.82 9.79
N LEU A 23 1.57 -5.28 8.90
CA LEU A 23 0.14 -5.11 9.20
C LEU A 23 -0.58 -6.45 9.39
N GLN A 24 -0.24 -7.46 8.58
CA GLN A 24 -0.78 -8.81 8.70
C GLN A 24 -0.34 -9.50 10.00
N ASP A 25 0.94 -9.40 10.36
CA ASP A 25 1.52 -10.01 11.57
C ASP A 25 0.92 -9.40 12.86
N ILE A 26 0.56 -8.11 12.83
CA ILE A 26 -0.12 -7.42 13.95
C ILE A 26 -1.62 -7.76 13.99
N GLY A 27 -2.18 -8.33 12.93
CA GLY A 27 -3.61 -8.68 12.84
C GLY A 27 -4.52 -7.48 12.59
N VAL A 28 -4.00 -6.41 11.97
CA VAL A 28 -4.81 -5.23 11.64
C VAL A 28 -5.69 -5.54 10.44
N LYS A 29 -7.02 -5.49 10.63
CA LYS A 29 -7.98 -5.56 9.51
C LYS A 29 -7.95 -4.26 8.71
N ILE A 30 -7.69 -4.36 7.41
CA ILE A 30 -7.64 -3.21 6.51
C ILE A 30 -9.03 -2.99 5.90
N ASN A 31 -9.74 -1.97 6.37
CA ASN A 31 -11.07 -1.62 5.84
C ASN A 31 -10.96 -0.89 4.49
N PHE A 32 -10.02 0.03 4.36
CA PHE A 32 -9.75 0.75 3.13
C PHE A 32 -8.24 0.98 2.94
N ILE A 33 -7.80 1.01 1.68
CA ILE A 33 -6.44 1.37 1.31
C ILE A 33 -6.42 2.19 0.02
N SER A 34 -5.56 3.19 -0.02
CA SER A 34 -5.26 3.91 -1.27
C SER A 34 -3.91 3.47 -1.80
N LEU A 35 -3.86 3.00 -3.03
CA LEU A 35 -2.66 2.54 -3.70
C LEU A 35 -2.25 3.51 -4.80
N ASP A 36 -0.96 3.72 -4.95
CA ASP A 36 -0.44 4.29 -6.18
C ASP A 36 -0.69 3.33 -7.37
N LYS A 37 -0.84 3.89 -8.58
CA LYS A 37 -1.02 3.14 -9.82
C LYS A 37 -0.02 1.99 -9.98
N TYR A 38 1.24 2.18 -9.58
CA TYR A 38 2.28 1.14 -9.69
C TYR A 38 2.00 -0.10 -8.81
N TYR A 39 1.25 0.06 -7.71
CA TYR A 39 0.87 -1.03 -6.82
C TYR A 39 -0.50 -1.63 -7.14
N SER A 40 -1.20 -1.12 -8.14
CA SER A 40 -2.60 -1.47 -8.40
C SER A 40 -2.78 -2.69 -9.31
N THR A 41 -1.82 -3.61 -9.26
CA THR A 41 -1.85 -4.84 -10.07
C THR A 41 -2.79 -5.88 -9.47
N LYS A 42 -3.36 -6.76 -10.31
CA LYS A 42 -4.17 -7.90 -9.85
C LYS A 42 -3.44 -8.76 -8.81
N LYS A 43 -2.10 -8.85 -8.86
CA LYS A 43 -1.30 -9.60 -7.89
C LYS A 43 -1.29 -8.92 -6.52
N THR A 44 -1.15 -7.59 -6.48
CA THR A 44 -1.17 -6.82 -5.24
C THR A 44 -2.56 -6.81 -4.62
N LEU A 45 -3.62 -6.71 -5.43
CA LEU A 45 -5.00 -6.70 -4.94
C LEU A 45 -5.37 -7.99 -4.18
N LYS A 46 -4.74 -9.12 -4.53
CA LYS A 46 -4.93 -10.39 -3.81
C LYS A 46 -4.33 -10.43 -2.41
N LEU A 47 -3.57 -9.41 -2.00
CA LEU A 47 -3.03 -9.30 -0.65
C LEU A 47 -4.07 -8.80 0.36
N PHE A 48 -5.20 -8.28 -0.11
CA PHE A 48 -6.26 -7.70 0.71
C PHE A 48 -7.49 -8.60 0.72
N ASP A 49 -8.29 -8.47 1.77
CA ASP A 49 -9.55 -9.18 1.90
C ASP A 49 -10.57 -8.68 0.86
N LYS A 50 -11.56 -9.52 0.54
CA LYS A 50 -12.63 -9.15 -0.42
C LYS A 50 -13.45 -7.93 0.03
N GLU A 51 -13.49 -7.67 1.33
CA GLU A 51 -14.22 -6.56 1.94
C GLU A 51 -13.39 -5.26 1.96
N THR A 52 -12.07 -5.34 1.70
CA THR A 52 -11.20 -4.16 1.71
C THR A 52 -11.52 -3.27 0.50
N ALA A 53 -11.92 -2.03 0.77
CA ALA A 53 -12.09 -1.02 -0.27
C ALA A 53 -10.71 -0.53 -0.78
N VAL A 54 -10.45 -0.66 -2.08
CA VAL A 54 -9.19 -0.21 -2.69
C VAL A 54 -9.44 1.01 -3.57
N TYR A 55 -8.72 2.08 -3.27
CA TYR A 55 -8.74 3.34 -4.02
C TYR A 55 -7.43 3.52 -4.78
N LEU A 56 -7.48 4.27 -5.89
CA LEU A 56 -6.31 4.69 -6.63
C LEU A 56 -5.95 6.12 -6.23
N SER A 57 -4.75 6.31 -5.68
CA SER A 57 -4.15 7.62 -5.52
C SER A 57 -3.60 8.07 -6.87
N PHE A 58 -4.10 9.17 -7.40
CA PHE A 58 -3.51 9.83 -8.56
C PHE A 58 -2.67 11.01 -8.08
N GLN A 59 -1.37 10.98 -8.34
CA GLN A 59 -0.54 12.17 -8.15
C GLN A 59 -0.79 13.14 -9.30
N ARG A 60 -1.44 14.27 -9.00
CA ARG A 60 -1.52 15.41 -9.93
C ARG A 60 -0.24 16.22 -9.77
N LYS A 61 0.62 16.24 -10.79
CA LYS A 61 1.77 17.16 -10.81
C LYS A 61 1.24 18.59 -10.88
N ILE A 62 1.46 19.35 -9.82
CA ILE A 62 1.21 20.79 -9.78
C ILE A 62 2.57 21.44 -10.00
N TYR A 63 2.71 22.23 -11.05
CA TYR A 63 3.89 23.06 -11.25
C TYR A 63 3.66 24.40 -10.53
N PRO A 64 4.67 24.92 -9.79
CA PRO A 64 4.57 26.26 -9.24
C PRO A 64 4.47 27.27 -10.40
N GLU A 65 3.60 28.28 -10.23
CA GLU A 65 3.63 29.50 -11.04
C GLU A 65 4.84 30.37 -10.67
#